data_AF-A0A7T1MH41-F1
#
_entry.id   AF-A0A7T1MH41-F1
#
_cell.length_a   1.000
_cell.length_b   1.000
_cell.length_c   1.000
_cell.angle_alpha   90.00
_cell.angle_beta   90.00
_cell.angle_gamma   90.00
#
_symmetry.space_group_name_H-M   'P 1'
#
loop_
_entity.id
_entity.type
_entity.pdbx_description
1 polymer ?
#
loop_
_entity_poly.entity_id
_entity_poly.type
_entity_poly.pdbx_seq_one_letter_code
_entity_poly.pdbx_strand_id
1 'polypeptide(L)'
;MVALLVSTFFTVFLAELGDKTQLAIVSISGTSNRPGAVFAGSACALVLASLVGAAAGGSLSSVIPTDALQLAASVGFLVLGARLIQRSLQAEAEAEDGEATDP
;
A
#
# COMPACT_ATOMS: atom_id res chain seq x y z
N MET A 1 -11.51 -6.91 24.33
CA MET A 1 -10.50 -7.68 23.58
C MET A 1 -11.01 -8.09 22.20
N VAL A 2 -12.02 -8.96 22.11
CA VAL A 2 -12.58 -9.44 20.83
C VAL A 2 -13.06 -8.30 19.92
N ALA A 3 -13.75 -7.29 20.48
CA ALA A 3 -14.23 -6.14 19.71
C ALA A 3 -13.11 -5.33 19.03
N LEU A 4 -11.96 -5.17 19.70
CA LEU A 4 -10.79 -4.49 19.12
C LEU A 4 -10.21 -5.31 17.97
N LEU A 5 -10.09 -6.63 18.15
CA LEU A 5 -9.57 -7.53 17.13
C LEU A 5 -10.44 -7.48 15.87
N VAL A 6 -11.77 -7.57 16.02
CA VAL A 6 -12.71 -7.50 14.90
C VAL A 6 -12.65 -6.12 14.21
N SER A 7 -12.63 -5.03 14.97
CA SER A 7 -12.57 -3.68 14.40
C SER A 7 -11.27 -3.41 13.65
N THR A 8 -10.11 -3.76 14.23
CA THR A 8 -8.81 -3.61 13.57
C THR A 8 -8.71 -4.52 12.36
N PHE A 9 -9.21 -5.76 12.44
CA PHE A 9 -9.25 -6.66 11.29
C PHE A 9 -10.04 -6.05 10.14
N PHE A 10 -11.28 -5.60 10.36
CA PHE A 10 -12.07 -4.99 9.30
C PHE A 10 -11.47 -3.69 8.78
N THR A 11 -10.89 -2.86 9.65
CA THR A 11 -10.25 -1.60 9.24
C THR A 11 -9.08 -1.87 8.30
N VAL A 12 -8.18 -2.77 8.68
CA VAL A 12 -7.01 -3.14 7.85
C VAL A 12 -7.47 -3.88 6.60
N PHE A 13 -8.44 -4.80 6.71
CA PHE A 13 -8.98 -5.53 5.57
C PHE A 13 -9.58 -4.60 4.52
N LEU A 14 -10.39 -3.62 4.92
CA LEU A 14 -10.94 -2.62 4.00
C LEU A 14 -9.85 -1.70 3.43
N ALA A 15 -8.86 -1.32 4.24
CA ALA A 15 -7.76 -0.47 3.77
C ALA A 15 -6.88 -1.16 2.72
N GLU A 16 -6.71 -2.48 2.83
CA GLU A 16 -5.86 -3.28 1.95
C GLU A 16 -6.62 -3.85 0.74
N LEU A 17 -7.96 -3.89 0.78
CA LEU A 17 -8.79 -4.48 -0.26
C LEU A 17 -8.59 -3.79 -1.62
N GLY A 18 -8.13 -4.57 -2.61
CA GLY A 18 -7.88 -4.07 -3.96
C GLY A 18 -6.54 -3.37 -4.15
N ASP A 19 -5.63 -3.45 -3.17
CA ASP A 19 -4.26 -2.95 -3.36
C ASP A 19 -3.50 -3.72 -4.45
N LYS A 20 -2.50 -3.06 -5.04
CA LYS A 20 -1.58 -3.63 -6.03
C LYS A 20 -0.92 -4.91 -5.55
N THR A 21 -0.63 -5.05 -4.25
CA THR A 21 -0.10 -6.29 -3.69
C THR A 21 -1.08 -7.44 -3.82
N GLN A 22 -2.38 -7.22 -3.63
CA GLN A 22 -3.41 -8.27 -3.81
C GLN A 22 -3.51 -8.72 -5.27
N LEU A 23 -3.47 -7.78 -6.22
CA LEU A 23 -3.46 -8.09 -7.65
C LEU A 23 -2.19 -8.88 -8.05
N ALA A 24 -1.03 -8.51 -7.49
CA ALA A 24 0.21 -9.25 -7.70
C ALA A 24 0.13 -10.68 -7.14
N ILE A 25 -0.44 -10.86 -5.95
CA ILE A 25 -0.64 -12.18 -5.34
C ILE A 25 -1.58 -13.03 -6.19
N VAL A 26 -2.69 -12.48 -6.67
CA VAL A 26 -3.63 -13.20 -7.56
C VAL A 26 -2.94 -13.60 -8.86
N SER A 27 -2.15 -12.71 -9.46
CA SER A 27 -1.40 -12.99 -10.69
C SER A 27 -0.34 -14.10 -10.50
N ILE A 28 0.42 -14.05 -9.40
CA ILE A 28 1.38 -15.09 -9.03
C ILE A 28 0.67 -16.41 -8.70
N SER A 29 -0.46 -16.36 -8.01
CA SER A 29 -1.26 -17.55 -7.67
C SER A 29 -1.79 -18.24 -8.94
N GLY A 30 -2.25 -17.46 -9.93
CA GLY A 30 -2.76 -17.97 -11.20
C GLY A 30 -1.71 -18.64 -12.10
N THR A 31 -0.42 -18.33 -11.88
CA THR A 31 0.71 -18.91 -12.64
C THR A 31 1.49 -19.96 -11.84
N SER A 32 1.18 -20.14 -10.55
CA SER A 32 1.92 -21.01 -9.65
C SER A 32 1.28 -22.38 -9.52
N ASN A 33 2.10 -23.44 -9.61
CA ASN A 33 1.66 -24.82 -9.35
C ASN A 33 1.25 -25.09 -7.90
N ARG A 34 1.45 -24.12 -6.98
CA ARG A 34 1.14 -24.24 -5.55
C ARG A 34 0.47 -22.99 -4.99
N PRO A 35 -0.82 -22.73 -5.32
CA PRO A 35 -1.54 -21.53 -4.86
C PRO A 35 -1.60 -21.42 -3.33
N GLY A 36 -1.68 -22.55 -2.62
CA GLY A 36 -1.66 -22.56 -1.15
C GLY A 36 -0.35 -22.05 -0.54
N ALA A 37 0.79 -22.28 -1.20
CA ALA A 37 2.09 -21.77 -0.74
C ALA A 37 2.21 -20.26 -0.98
N VAL A 38 1.67 -19.76 -2.10
CA VAL A 38 1.59 -18.33 -2.39
C VAL A 38 0.74 -17.63 -1.34
N PHE A 39 -0.45 -18.17 -1.02
CA PHE A 39 -1.31 -17.65 0.03
C PHE A 39 -0.63 -17.60 1.40
N ALA A 40 0.01 -18.70 1.82
CA ALA A 40 0.70 -18.76 3.11
C ALA A 40 1.86 -17.76 3.18
N GLY A 41 2.64 -17.64 2.09
CA GLY A 41 3.73 -16.67 1.98
C GLY A 41 3.23 -15.23 2.07
N SER A 42 2.19 -14.87 1.30
CA SER A 42 1.62 -13.52 1.34
C SER A 42 0.98 -13.18 2.67
N ALA A 43 0.26 -14.13 3.28
CA ALA A 43 -0.35 -13.93 4.60
C ALA A 43 0.73 -13.71 5.67
N CYS A 44 1.80 -14.50 5.65
CA CYS A 44 2.94 -14.34 6.55
C CYS A 44 3.61 -12.99 6.36
N ALA A 45 3.86 -12.59 5.10
CA ALA A 45 4.44 -11.29 4.79
C ALA A 45 3.59 -10.13 5.32
N LEU A 46 2.27 -10.18 5.15
CA LEU A 46 1.35 -9.16 5.65
C LEU A 46 1.38 -9.06 7.19
N VAL A 47 1.36 -10.19 7.88
CA VAL A 47 1.44 -10.23 9.34
C VAL A 47 2.77 -9.66 9.83
N LEU A 48 3.88 -10.03 9.21
CA LEU A 48 5.21 -9.53 9.57
C LEU A 48 5.34 -8.03 9.31
N ALA A 49 4.88 -7.55 8.15
CA ALA A 49 4.88 -6.13 7.82
C ALA A 49 4.03 -5.32 8.81
N SER A 50 2.83 -5.81 9.12
CA SER A 50 1.93 -5.19 10.11
C SER A 50 2.55 -5.16 11.50
N LEU A 51 3.20 -6.25 11.93
CA LEU A 51 3.86 -6.33 13.23
C LEU A 51 5.01 -5.34 13.34
N VAL A 52 5.85 -5.25 12.30
CA VAL A 52 6.94 -4.27 12.24
C VAL A 52 6.39 -2.85 12.26
N GLY A 53 5.34 -2.57 11.47
CA GLY A 53 4.68 -1.26 11.45
C GLY A 53 4.09 -0.87 12.80
N ALA A 54 3.40 -1.79 13.48
CA ALA A 54 2.81 -1.55 14.79
C ALA A 54 3.88 -1.36 15.88
N ALA A 55 4.93 -2.17 15.88
CA ALA A 55 6.04 -2.06 16.84
C ALA A 55 6.82 -0.75 16.65
N ALA A 56 7.14 -0.40 15.40
CA ALA A 56 7.82 0.85 15.07
C ALA A 56 6.93 2.06 15.39
N GLY A 57 5.65 2.04 15.00
CA GLY A 57 4.71 3.11 15.27
C GLY A 57 4.47 3.34 16.76
N GLY A 58 4.33 2.27 17.55
CA GLY A 58 4.19 2.36 19.00
C GLY A 58 5.45 2.86 19.71
N SER A 59 6.64 2.47 19.22
CA SER A 59 7.91 2.98 19.75
C SER A 59 8.10 4.46 19.39
N LEU A 60 7.78 4.84 18.15
CA LEU A 60 7.96 6.19 17.66
C LEU A 60 7.01 7.19 18.34
N SER A 61 5.78 6.80 18.63
CA SER A 61 4.80 7.64 19.34
C SER A 61 5.19 7.93 20.79
N SER A 62 6.07 7.11 21.38
CA SER A 62 6.61 7.35 22.73
C SER A 62 7.71 8.42 22.77
N VAL A 63 8.36 8.69 21.63
CA VAL A 63 9.51 9.61 21.53
C VAL A 63 9.13 10.90 20.79
N ILE A 64 8.24 10.82 19.80
CA ILE A 64 7.85 11.93 18.94
C ILE A 64 6.40 12.34 19.23
N PRO A 65 6.12 13.64 19.40
CA PRO A 65 4.75 14.13 19.57
C PRO A 65 3.85 13.72 18.41
N THR A 66 2.64 13.27 18.70
CA THR A 66 1.65 12.82 17.70
C THR A 66 1.38 13.88 16.63
N ASP A 67 1.34 15.16 17.01
CA ASP A 67 1.09 16.28 16.09
C ASP A 67 2.20 16.41 15.02
N ALA A 68 3.45 16.20 15.42
CA ALA A 68 4.60 16.24 14.51
C ALA A 68 4.55 15.05 13.53
N LEU A 69 4.18 13.86 14.02
CA LEU A 69 4.01 12.68 13.19
C LEU A 69 2.85 12.86 12.19
N GLN A 70 1.75 13.45 12.62
CA GLN A 70 0.61 13.73 11.76
C GLN A 70 0.95 14.78 10.69
N LEU A 71 1.67 15.85 11.06
CA LEU A 71 2.14 16.85 10.09
C LEU A 71 3.06 16.21 9.05
N ALA A 72 4.03 15.39 9.49
CA ALA A 72 4.94 14.68 8.61
C ALA A 72 4.20 13.73 7.64
N ALA A 73 3.24 12.95 8.14
CA ALA A 73 2.41 12.08 7.32
C ALA A 73 1.58 12.88 6.30
N SER A 74 0.96 13.98 6.71
CA SER A 74 0.14 14.84 5.85
C SER A 74 0.95 15.45 4.70
N VAL A 75 2.13 15.99 5.02
CA VAL A 75 3.05 16.55 4.02
C VAL A 75 3.55 15.46 3.08
N GLY A 76 3.93 14.29 3.62
CA GLY A 76 4.34 13.13 2.81
C GLY A 76 3.27 12.71 1.82
N PHE A 77 2.01 12.60 2.27
CA PHE A 77 0.87 12.28 1.41
C PHE A 77 0.63 13.34 0.33
N LEU A 78 0.73 14.64 0.66
CA LEU A 78 0.62 15.71 -0.33
C LEU A 78 1.70 15.62 -1.40
N VAL A 79 2.95 15.36 -1.01
CA VAL A 79 4.08 15.21 -1.93
C VAL A 79 3.88 13.99 -2.84
N LEU A 80 3.47 12.84 -2.27
CA LEU A 80 3.19 11.64 -3.05
C LEU A 80 2.02 11.85 -4.02
N GLY A 81 0.94 12.49 -3.56
CA GLY A 81 -0.22 12.83 -4.39
C GLY A 81 0.15 13.76 -5.54
N ALA A 82 0.92 14.82 -5.28
CA ALA A 82 1.40 15.73 -6.31
C ALA A 82 2.30 15.03 -7.34
N ARG A 83 3.23 14.17 -6.88
CA ARG A 83 4.09 13.36 -7.76
C ARG A 83 3.30 12.37 -8.62
N LEU A 84 2.25 11.78 -8.07
CA LEU A 84 1.35 10.88 -8.80
C LEU A 84 0.63 11.63 -9.92
N ILE A 85 0.06 12.79 -9.63
CA ILE A 85 -0.61 13.64 -10.64
C ILE A 85 0.38 14.04 -11.73
N GLN A 86 1.60 14.49 -11.37
CA GLN A 86 2.63 14.85 -12.35
C GLN A 86 2.98 13.69 -13.27
N ARG A 87 3.13 12.47 -12.75
CA ARG A 87 3.39 11.27 -13.57
C ARG A 87 2.23 10.94 -14.49
N SER A 88 0.99 11.09 -14.04
CA SER A 88 -0.18 10.86 -14.89
C SER A 88 -0.21 11.85 -16.06
N LEU A 89 0.06 13.13 -15.81
CA LEU A 89 0.11 14.15 -16.86
C LEU A 89 1.26 13.91 -17.85
N GLN A 90 2.42 13.44 -17.38
CA GLN A 90 3.53 13.06 -18.26
C GLN A 90 3.17 11.86 -19.13
N ALA A 91 2.48 10.87 -18.58
CA ALA A 91 2.04 9.69 -19.34
C ALA A 91 1.01 10.05 -20.43
N GLU A 92 0.11 11.01 -20.17
CA GLU A 92 -0.81 11.55 -21.19
C GLU A 92 -0.06 12.31 -22.31
N ALA A 93 0.92 13.14 -21.96
CA ALA A 93 1.70 13.89 -22.95
C ALA A 93 2.56 12.98 -23.84
N GLU A 94 3.16 11.92 -23.29
CA GLU A 94 3.91 10.92 -24.06
C GLU A 94 3.00 10.11 -24.99
N ALA A 95 1.73 9.89 -24.62
CA ALA A 95 0.77 9.19 -25.46
C ALA A 95 0.31 10.06 -26.66
N GLU A 96 0.08 11.36 -26.47
CA GLU A 96 -0.30 12.27 -27.57
C GLU A 96 0.83 12.51 -28.57
N ASP A 97 2.08 12.69 -28.11
CA ASP A 97 3.23 12.89 -29.01
C ASP A 97 3.56 11.62 -29.82
N GLY A 98 3.33 10.43 -29.24
CA GLY A 98 3.54 9.14 -29.89
C GLY A 98 2.51 8.83 -30.99
N GLU A 99 1.28 9.33 -30.88
CA GLU A 99 0.24 9.16 -31.90
C GLU A 99 0.36 10.18 -33.05
N ALA A 100 0.98 11.33 -32.80
CA ALA A 100 1.24 12.35 -33.81
C ALA A 100 2.46 12.04 -34.74
N THR A 101 3.24 10.99 -34.45
CA THR A 101 4.44 10.62 -35.21
C THR A 101 4.31 9.38 -36.11
N ASP A 102 3.12 8.76 -36.20
CA ASP A 102 2.85 7.65 -37.14
C ASP A 102 2.25 8.21 -38.47
N PRO A 103 2.98 8.17 -39.61
CA PRO A 103 2.49 8.62 -40.91
C PRO A 103 1.55 7.62 -41.62
#